data_AF-A0A819JK66-F1
#
_entry.id   AF-A0A819JK66-F1
#
_cell.length_a   1.000
_cell.length_b   1.000
_cell.length_c   1.000
_cell.angle_alpha   90.00
_cell.angle_beta   90.00
_cell.angle_gamma   90.00
#
_symmetry.space_group_name_H-M   'P 1'
#
loop_
_entity.id
_entity.type
_entity.pdbx_description
1 polymer ?
#
loop_
_entity_poly.entity_id
_entity_poly.type
_entity_poly.pdbx_seq_one_letter_code
_entity_poly.pdbx_strand_id
1 'polypeptide(L)' 'MIDPQLLHYRHIEQSRNDLIRVENLLKSGGSIRSFEGQCLLAKLYYAQSRYDECLTYVNLAINSIPNDIN' A
#
# COMPACT_ATOMS: atom_id res chain seq x y z
N MET A 1 29.75 -20.68 5.34
CA MET A 1 28.40 -21.15 5.00
C MET A 1 27.42 -20.22 5.71
N ILE A 2 26.47 -19.57 5.02
CA ILE A 2 25.49 -18.69 5.68
C ILE A 2 24.36 -19.57 6.20
N ASP A 3 23.92 -19.34 7.44
CA ASP A 3 22.78 -20.03 8.05
C ASP A 3 21.49 -19.73 7.26
N PRO A 4 20.78 -20.76 6.75
CA PRO A 4 19.52 -20.59 6.03
C PRO A 4 18.44 -19.84 6.81
N GLN A 5 18.39 -19.99 8.14
CA GLN A 5 17.45 -19.26 8.99
C GLN A 5 17.79 -17.76 8.98
N LEU A 6 19.06 -17.41 9.15
CA LEU A 6 19.53 -16.02 9.10
C LEU A 6 19.23 -15.37 7.74
N LEU A 7 19.37 -16.13 6.64
CA LEU A 7 19.01 -15.66 5.30
C LEU A 7 17.50 -15.40 5.18
N HIS A 8 16.67 -16.31 5.68
CA HIS A 8 15.21 -16.16 5.70
C HIS A 8 14.76 -14.91 6.47
N TYR A 9 15.32 -14.69 7.67
CA TYR A 9 15.03 -13.48 8.46
C TYR A 9 15.39 -12.19 7.72
N ARG A 10 16.56 -12.15 7.06
CA ARG A 10 16.95 -10.98 6.24
C ARG A 10 15.98 -10.69 5.11
N HIS A 11 15.46 -11.72 4.43
CA HIS A 11 14.47 -11.53 3.37
C HIS A 11 13.14 -10.98 3.91
N ILE A 12 12.71 -11.41 5.09
CA ILE A 12 11.51 -10.87 5.75
C ILE A 12 11.72 -9.40 6.12
N GLU A 13 12.86 -9.05 6.72
CA GLU A 13 13.18 -7.67 7.08
C GLU A 13 13.26 -6.76 5.84
N GLN A 14 13.93 -7.23 4.79
CA GLN A 14 14.01 -6.51 3.52
C GLN A 14 12.61 -6.26 2.95
N SER A 15 11.75 -7.29 2.94
CA SER A 15 10.38 -7.18 2.43
C SER A 15 9.55 -6.17 3.23
N ARG A 16 9.73 -6.12 4.57
CA ARG A 16 9.08 -5.11 5.42
C ARG A 16 9.55 -3.69 5.08
N ASN A 17 10.84 -3.50 4.87
CA ASN A 17 11.40 -2.20 4.48
C ASN A 17 10.89 -1.75 3.10
N ASP A 18 10.78 -2.70 2.16
CA ASP A 18 10.28 -2.42 0.81
C ASP A 18 8.80 -1.99 0.85
N LEU A 19 7.97 -2.60 1.70
CA LEU A 19 6.57 -2.18 1.89
C LEU A 19 6.46 -0.73 2.36
N ILE A 20 7.30 -0.31 3.32
CA ILE A 20 7.34 1.07 3.82
C ILE A 20 7.76 2.02 2.69
N ARG A 21 8.74 1.63 1.88
CA ARG A 21 9.20 2.42 0.74
C ARG A 21 8.10 2.60 -0.31
N VAL A 22 7.36 1.54 -0.63
CA VAL A 22 6.22 1.60 -1.55
C VAL A 22 5.13 2.52 -1.01
N GLU A 23 4.80 2.42 0.28
CA GLU A 23 3.83 3.31 0.92
C GLU A 23 4.24 4.79 0.77
N ASN A 24 5.50 5.09 1.07
CA ASN A 24 6.02 6.45 0.96
C ASN A 24 6.00 6.97 -0.49
N LEU A 25 6.34 6.12 -1.46
CA LEU A 25 6.30 6.48 -2.87
C LEU A 25 4.87 6.82 -3.33
N LEU A 26 3.90 5.99 -2.95
CA LEU A 26 2.48 6.22 -3.29
C LEU A 26 1.91 7.48 -2.62
N LYS A 27 2.37 7.78 -1.39
CA LYS A 27 1.99 9.00 -0.67
C LYS A 27 2.68 10.25 -1.24
N SER A 28 3.88 10.09 -1.80
CA SER A 28 4.62 11.17 -2.44
C SER A 28 4.14 11.45 -3.86
N GLY A 29 4.31 12.69 -4.33
CA GLY A 29 4.17 13.01 -5.74
C GLY A 29 2.79 12.78 -6.35
N GLY A 30 1.76 13.53 -5.94
CA GLY A 30 0.46 13.65 -6.61
C GLY A 30 -0.44 12.39 -6.67
N SER A 31 0.16 11.20 -6.67
CA SER A 31 -0.48 9.89 -6.86
C SER A 31 -1.42 9.54 -5.73
N ILE A 32 -1.16 10.04 -4.52
CA ILE A 32 -2.07 9.90 -3.37
C ILE A 32 -3.49 10.46 -3.64
N ARG A 33 -3.61 11.37 -4.61
CA ARG A 33 -4.90 11.95 -5.04
C ARG A 33 -5.48 11.31 -6.29
N SER A 34 -4.74 10.45 -6.99
CA SER A 34 -5.30 9.73 -8.14
C SER A 34 -6.09 8.50 -7.68
N PHE A 35 -7.08 8.12 -8.47
CA PHE A 35 -7.87 6.92 -8.24
C PHE A 35 -6.97 5.67 -8.14
N GLU A 36 -6.02 5.50 -9.07
CA GLU A 36 -5.11 4.35 -9.02
C GLU A 36 -4.22 4.35 -7.78
N GLY A 37 -3.70 5.51 -7.37
CA GLY A 37 -2.83 5.59 -6.20
C GLY A 37 -3.56 5.28 -4.91
N GLN A 38 -4.81 5.74 -4.78
CA GLN A 38 -5.69 5.39 -3.66
C GLN A 38 -6.03 3.89 -3.64
N CYS A 39 -6.33 3.30 -4.80
CA CYS A 39 -6.56 1.86 -4.92
C CYS A 39 -5.31 1.03 -4.53
N LEU A 40 -4.12 1.48 -4.92
CA LEU A 40 -2.87 0.80 -4.58
C LEU A 40 -2.57 0.90 -3.07
N LEU A 41 -2.81 2.05 -2.44
CA LEU A 41 -2.70 2.21 -0.99
C LEU A 41 -3.69 1.31 -0.24
N ALA A 42 -4.94 1.24 -0.68
CA ALA A 42 -5.93 0.33 -0.08
C ALA A 42 -5.47 -1.13 -0.13
N LYS A 43 -5.00 -1.62 -1.29
CA LYS A 43 -4.47 -2.99 -1.45
C LYS A 43 -3.26 -3.24 -0.55
N LEU A 44 -2.36 -2.27 -0.46
CA LEU A 44 -1.17 -2.34 0.39
C LEU A 44 -1.56 -2.46 1.88
N TYR A 45 -2.49 -1.63 2.35
CA TYR A 45 -2.95 -1.68 3.73
C TYR A 45 -3.73 -2.95 4.05
N TYR A 46 -4.56 -3.44 3.13
CA TYR A 46 -5.22 -4.73 3.29
C TYR A 46 -4.21 -5.87 3.47
N ALA A 47 -3.16 -5.91 2.63
CA ALA A 47 -2.10 -6.92 2.73
C ALA A 47 -1.32 -6.84 4.05
N GLN A 48 -1.26 -5.66 4.67
CA GLN A 48 -0.64 -5.44 5.98
C GLN A 48 -1.62 -5.62 7.15
N SER A 49 -2.86 -6.05 6.90
CA SER A 49 -3.94 -6.12 7.91
C SER A 49 -4.27 -4.79 8.60
N ARG A 50 -3.97 -3.67 7.92
CA ARG A 50 -4.24 -2.30 8.36
C ARG A 50 -5.59 -1.85 7.82
N TYR A 51 -6.66 -2.39 8.38
CA TYR A 51 -8.00 -2.27 7.79
C TYR A 51 -8.60 -0.88 7.86
N ASP A 52 -8.27 -0.09 8.89
CA ASP A 52 -8.77 1.28 9.04
C ASP A 52 -8.21 2.20 7.94
N GLU A 53 -6.90 2.11 7.67
CA GLU A 53 -6.28 2.84 6.56
C GLU A 53 -6.76 2.31 5.21
N CYS A 54 -6.94 0.99 5.07
CA CYS A 54 -7.51 0.39 3.87
C CYS A 54 -8.87 1.03 3.53
N LEU A 55 -9.79 1.06 4.50
CA LEU A 55 -11.13 1.61 4.32
C LEU A 55 -11.10 3.10 3.97
N THR A 56 -10.19 3.85 4.59
CA THR A 56 -9.97 5.27 4.29
C THR A 56 -9.69 5.48 2.79
N TYR A 57 -8.74 4.72 2.23
CA TYR A 57 -8.34 4.87 0.84
C TYR A 57 -9.32 4.27 -0.16
N VAL A 58 -10.08 3.22 0.22
CA VAL A 58 -11.22 2.75 -0.57
C VAL A 58 -12.27 3.85 -0.73
N ASN A 59 -12.62 4.53 0.35
CA ASN A 59 -13.60 5.61 0.30
C ASN A 59 -13.13 6.80 -0.54
N LEU A 60 -11.85 7.16 -0.44
CA LEU A 60 -11.26 8.19 -1.30
C LEU A 60 -11.34 7.81 -2.79
N ALA A 61 -11.04 6.55 -3.12
CA ALA A 61 -11.10 6.07 -4.50
C ALA A 61 -12.53 6.11 -5.05
N ILE A 62 -13.51 5.63 -4.28
CA ILE A 62 -14.93 5.65 -4.69
C ILE A 62 -15.41 7.08 -4.91
N ASN A 63 -15.07 8.00 -4.01
CA ASN A 63 -15.45 9.43 -4.12
C ASN A 63 -14.77 10.15 -5.31
N SER A 64 -13.74 9.56 -5.91
CA SER A 64 -13.05 10.11 -7.08
C SER A 64 -13.73 9.71 -8.40
N ILE A 65 -14.65 8.74 -8.37
CA ILE A 65 -15.47 8.37 -9.53
C ILE A 65 -16.62 9.38 -9.62
N PRO A 66 -16.81 10.07 -10.75
CA PRO A 66 -17.92 11.00 -10.93
C PRO A 66 -19.26 10.30 -10.65
N ASN A 67 -20.09 10.91 -9.80
CA ASN A 67 -21.42 10.39 -9.45
C ASN A 67 -22.39 10.35 -10.65
N ASP A 68 -21.99 10.93 -11.78
CA ASP A 68 -22.80 11.11 -12.98
C ASP A 68 -22.66 9.95 -14.00
N ILE A 69 -22.01 8.84 -13.63
CA ILE A 69 -21.95 7.60 -14.43
C ILE A 69 -23.19 6.70 -14.15
N ASN A 70 -24.35 7.31 -13.94
CA ASN A 70 -25.65 6.63 -13.82
C ASN A 70 -26.56 7.03 -14.97
#